data_AF-A0AAU2UAW5-F1
#
_entry.id   AF-A0AAU2UAW5-F1
#
_cell.length_a   1.000
_cell.length_b   1.000
_cell.length_c   1.000
_cell.angle_alpha   90.00
_cell.angle_beta   90.00
_cell.angle_gamma   90.00
#
_symmetry.space_group_name_H-M   'P 1'
#
loop_
_entity.id
_entity.type
_entity.pdbx_description
1 polymer ?
#
loop_
_entity_poly.entity_id
_entity_poly.type
_entity_poly.pdbx_seq_one_letter_code
_entity_poly.pdbx_strand_id
1 'polypeptide(L)'
;MTDRNPLYGDACEACPTYDVLPESALRDGIEGLIAGYRCPNCRHTWTCGWQIVPGRAIPPEPAVDSPIFNRQVTAQVHEQAAIARAHKHLSRGDVA
;
A
#
# COMPACT_ATOMS: atom_id res chain seq x y z
N MET A 1 5.14 -7.81 23.29
CA MET A 1 4.83 -8.50 22.03
C MET A 1 5.69 -7.88 20.95
N THR A 2 6.60 -8.65 20.35
CA THR A 2 7.38 -8.19 19.21
C THR A 2 6.46 -8.19 18.00
N ASP A 3 6.35 -7.03 17.38
CA ASP A 3 5.67 -6.87 16.11
C ASP A 3 6.31 -7.79 15.07
N ARG A 4 5.50 -8.69 14.48
CA ARG A 4 5.98 -9.68 13.52
C ARG A 4 6.16 -9.11 12.11
N ASN A 5 5.71 -7.88 11.85
CA ASN A 5 5.79 -7.27 10.53
C ASN A 5 6.15 -5.77 10.59
N PRO A 6 7.40 -5.42 10.94
CA PRO A 6 7.80 -4.03 11.11
C PRO A 6 7.88 -3.23 9.80
N LEU A 7 7.78 -3.89 8.63
CA LEU A 7 8.03 -3.30 7.31
C LEU A 7 6.83 -3.38 6.37
N TYR A 8 5.65 -3.74 6.89
CA TYR A 8 4.43 -3.90 6.08
C TYR A 8 4.62 -4.91 4.95
N GLY A 9 5.37 -5.99 5.17
CA GLY A 9 5.48 -7.11 4.25
C GLY A 9 4.16 -7.87 4.10
N ASP A 10 3.94 -8.48 2.94
CA ASP A 10 2.73 -9.23 2.65
C ASP A 10 3.01 -10.52 1.87
N ALA A 11 2.04 -11.43 1.81
CA ALA A 11 2.15 -12.67 1.04
C ALA A 11 1.58 -12.49 -0.38
N CYS A 12 2.22 -13.11 -1.37
CA CYS A 12 1.68 -13.16 -2.72
C CYS A 12 0.56 -14.20 -2.82
N GLU A 13 -0.60 -13.82 -3.34
CA GLU A 13 -1.73 -14.74 -3.53
C GLU A 13 -1.56 -15.67 -4.75
N ALA A 14 -0.70 -15.29 -5.70
CA ALA A 14 -0.51 -16.01 -6.97
C ALA A 14 0.58 -17.10 -6.91
N CYS A 15 1.46 -17.10 -5.91
CA CYS A 15 2.51 -18.11 -5.74
C CYS A 15 3.00 -18.13 -4.28
N PRO A 16 3.66 -19.20 -3.80
CA PRO A 16 4.09 -19.33 -2.41
C PRO A 16 5.33 -18.47 -2.07
N THR A 17 5.20 -17.15 -2.26
CA THR A 17 6.20 -16.14 -1.87
C THR A 17 5.62 -15.32 -0.73
N TYR A 18 6.35 -15.26 0.38
CA TYR A 18 5.95 -14.57 1.61
C TYR A 18 6.88 -13.38 1.87
N ASP A 19 6.50 -12.52 2.81
CA ASP A 19 7.29 -11.36 3.26
C ASP A 19 7.71 -10.41 2.12
N VAL A 20 6.85 -10.28 1.11
CA VAL A 20 7.07 -9.35 -0.01
C VAL A 20 6.94 -7.93 0.51
N LEU A 21 8.03 -7.16 0.42
CA LEU A 21 8.03 -5.77 0.82
C LEU A 21 7.34 -4.90 -0.24
N PRO A 22 6.65 -3.83 0.18
CA PRO A 22 6.00 -2.93 -0.76
C PRO A 22 7.05 -2.13 -1.55
N GLU A 23 6.82 -2.00 -2.85
CA GLU A 23 7.64 -1.15 -3.72
C GLU A 23 7.33 0.33 -3.48
N SER A 24 6.08 0.66 -3.13
CA SER A 24 5.63 2.04 -2.91
C SER A 24 4.46 2.08 -1.94
N ALA A 25 4.19 3.23 -1.33
CA ALA A 25 2.97 3.44 -0.54
C ALA A 25 2.47 4.89 -0.65
N LEU A 26 1.16 5.10 -0.60
CA LEU A 26 0.56 6.41 -0.40
C LEU A 26 -0.12 6.47 0.95
N ARG A 27 0.03 7.60 1.65
CA ARG A 27 -0.74 7.85 2.87
C ARG A 27 -2.22 7.97 2.54
N ASP A 28 -3.02 7.29 3.35
CA ASP A 28 -4.47 7.36 3.36
C ASP A 28 -4.94 8.02 4.68
N GLY A 29 -4.55 9.28 4.85
CA GLY A 29 -4.75 10.06 6.07
C GLY A 29 -3.59 9.93 7.07
N ILE A 30 -3.88 10.23 8.34
CA ILE A 30 -2.87 10.23 9.42
C ILE A 30 -2.54 8.80 9.87
N GLU A 31 -3.54 7.92 9.86
CA GLU A 31 -3.45 6.59 10.49
C GLU A 31 -3.31 5.45 9.47
N GLY A 32 -3.45 5.72 8.18
CA GLY A 32 -3.51 4.69 7.14
C GLY A 32 -2.50 4.91 6.02
N LEU A 33 -2.09 3.84 5.39
CA LEU A 33 -1.41 3.86 4.09
C LEU A 33 -1.96 2.77 3.17
N ILE A 34 -1.85 3.00 1.87
CA ILE A 34 -2.09 2.00 0.83
C ILE A 34 -0.74 1.68 0.23
N ALA A 35 -0.30 0.45 0.40
CA ALA A 35 0.97 -0.06 -0.09
C ALA A 35 0.76 -0.84 -1.39
N GLY A 36 1.68 -0.69 -2.34
CA GLY A 36 1.73 -1.41 -3.60
C GLY A 36 2.87 -2.42 -3.62
N TYR A 37 2.57 -3.62 -4.08
CA TYR A 37 3.47 -4.76 -4.07
C TYR A 37 3.68 -5.30 -5.48
N ARG A 38 4.84 -5.92 -5.65
CA ARG A 38 5.15 -6.74 -6.81
C ARG A 38 5.89 -7.98 -6.35
N CYS A 39 5.35 -9.14 -6.66
CA CYS A 39 6.01 -10.39 -6.32
C CYS A 39 7.34 -10.48 -7.10
N PRO A 40 8.49 -10.70 -6.44
CA PRO A 40 9.76 -10.88 -7.14
C PRO A 40 9.78 -12.16 -7.98
N ASN A 41 9.01 -13.18 -7.58
CA ASN A 41 8.99 -14.48 -8.24
C ASN A 41 8.05 -14.52 -9.47
N CYS A 42 6.75 -14.25 -9.29
CA CYS A 42 5.76 -14.36 -10.38
C CYS A 42 5.36 -13.02 -11.02
N ARG A 43 5.90 -11.89 -10.52
CA ARG A 43 5.62 -10.52 -11.00
C ARG A 43 4.18 -10.04 -10.88
N HIS A 44 3.30 -10.82 -10.23
CA HIS A 44 1.96 -10.39 -9.85
C HIS A 44 2.03 -9.10 -9.01
N THR A 45 1.11 -8.17 -9.25
CA THR A 45 1.04 -6.88 -8.55
C THR A 45 -0.29 -6.76 -7.82
N TRP A 46 -0.25 -6.23 -6.61
CA TRP A 46 -1.43 -6.02 -5.77
C TRP A 46 -1.21 -4.83 -4.84
N THR A 47 -2.27 -4.45 -4.12
CA THR A 47 -2.25 -3.36 -3.15
C THR A 47 -2.90 -3.81 -1.85
N CYS A 48 -2.36 -3.37 -0.71
CA CYS A 48 -2.97 -3.60 0.60
C CYS A 48 -3.05 -2.32 1.42
N GLY A 49 -4.16 -2.17 2.16
CA GLY A 49 -4.32 -1.12 3.16
C GLY A 49 -3.68 -1.53 4.48
N TRP A 50 -2.92 -0.62 5.09
CA TRP A 50 -2.29 -0.82 6.40
C TRP A 50 -2.59 0.32 7.35
N GLN A 51 -2.68 0.00 8.63
CA GLN A 51 -2.59 1.01 9.69
C GLN A 51 -1.13 1.39 9.91
N ILE A 52 -0.85 2.69 9.96
CA ILE A 52 0.46 3.23 10.29
C ILE A 52 0.73 2.94 11.76
N VAL A 53 1.83 2.25 12.03
CA VAL A 53 2.30 1.97 13.38
C VAL A 53 3.50 2.87 13.69
N PRO A 54 3.49 3.64 14.80
CA PRO A 54 4.61 4.47 15.19
C PRO A 54 5.92 3.68 15.30
N GLY A 55 7.00 4.24 14.77
CA GLY A 55 8.32 3.60 14.77
C GLY A 55 8.59 2.61 13.63
N ARG A 56 7.58 2.26 12.81
CA ARG A 56 7.80 1.50 11.58
C ARG A 56 8.30 2.40 10.45
N ALA A 57 9.20 1.88 9.62
CA ALA A 57 9.60 2.54 8.39
C ALA A 57 8.42 2.54 7.40
N ILE A 58 8.00 3.72 6.98
CA ILE A 58 6.95 3.87 5.98
C ILE A 58 7.59 3.70 4.60
N PRO A 59 7.02 2.87 3.71
CA PRO A 59 7.54 2.71 2.36
C PRO A 59 7.53 4.06 1.61
N PRO A 60 8.44 4.25 0.64
CA PRO A 60 8.53 5.52 -0.08
C PRO A 60 7.25 5.80 -0.86
N GLU A 61 6.91 7.09 -0.97
CA GLU A 61 5.82 7.51 -1.85
C GLU A 61 6.22 7.31 -3.32
N PRO A 62 5.30 6.83 -4.17
CA PRO A 62 5.57 6.74 -5.60
C PRO A 62 5.74 8.14 -6.18
N ALA A 63 6.89 8.41 -6.77
CA ALA A 63 7.11 9.63 -7.54
C ALA A 63 6.71 9.40 -8.99
N VAL A 64 5.90 10.31 -9.55
CA VAL A 64 5.27 10.23 -10.88
C VAL A 64 6.30 9.93 -12.00
N ASP A 65 7.54 10.36 -11.84
CA ASP A 65 8.61 10.24 -12.84
C ASP A 65 9.81 9.39 -12.40
N SER A 66 9.68 8.59 -11.34
CA SER A 66 10.82 7.79 -10.86
C SER A 66 10.98 6.48 -11.65
N PRO A 67 12.15 6.24 -12.27
CA PRO A 67 12.42 4.98 -12.97
C PRO A 67 12.59 3.79 -12.02
N ILE A 68 12.64 4.05 -10.70
CA ILE A 68 12.81 3.03 -9.66
C ILE A 68 11.50 2.29 -9.40
N PHE A 69 10.34 2.92 -9.64
CA PHE A 69 9.05 2.33 -9.37
C PHE A 69 8.44 1.67 -10.60
N ASN A 70 7.75 0.56 -10.37
CA ASN A 70 6.92 -0.02 -11.41
C ASN A 70 5.71 0.88 -11.69
N ARG A 71 5.52 1.28 -12.96
CA ARG A 71 4.41 2.15 -13.38
C ARG A 71 3.03 1.54 -13.10
N GLN A 72 2.86 0.23 -13.27
CA GLN A 72 1.60 -0.46 -13.01
C GLN A 72 1.28 -0.46 -11.51
N VAL A 73 2.26 -0.80 -10.66
CA VAL A 73 2.08 -0.76 -9.18
C VAL A 73 1.74 0.66 -8.73
N THR A 74 2.46 1.65 -9.23
CA THR A 74 2.22 3.08 -8.93
C THR A 74 0.79 3.48 -9.28
N ALA A 75 0.35 3.16 -10.50
CA ALA A 75 -1.01 3.47 -10.95
C ALA A 75 -2.07 2.79 -10.06
N GLN A 76 -1.88 1.52 -9.70
CA GLN A 76 -2.79 0.80 -8.79
C GLN A 76 -2.88 1.47 -7.42
N VAL A 77 -1.74 1.87 -6.83
CA VAL A 77 -1.74 2.56 -5.53
C VAL A 77 -2.48 3.89 -5.60
N HIS A 78 -2.27 4.69 -6.65
CA HIS A 78 -3.00 5.94 -6.83
C HIS A 78 -4.51 5.74 -7.02
N GLU A 79 -4.90 4.75 -7.81
CA GLU A 79 -6.31 4.39 -8.04
C GLU A 79 -6.99 3.96 -6.73
N GLN A 80 -6.37 3.04 -5.98
CA GLN A 80 -6.93 2.57 -4.71
C GLN A 80 -7.00 3.69 -3.66
N ALA A 81 -6.01 4.60 -3.64
CA ALA A 81 -6.07 5.78 -2.79
C ALA A 81 -7.22 6.72 -3.15
N ALA A 82 -7.53 6.89 -4.44
CA ALA A 82 -8.68 7.67 -4.88
C ALA A 82 -10.00 7.02 -4.43
N ILE A 83 -10.13 5.70 -4.60
CA ILE A 83 -11.32 4.93 -4.17
C ILE A 83 -11.51 5.02 -2.65
N ALA A 84 -10.46 4.79 -1.86
CA ALA A 84 -10.52 4.86 -0.40
C ALA A 84 -10.96 6.25 0.09
N ARG A 85 -10.44 7.33 -0.53
CA ARG A 85 -10.84 8.70 -0.22
C ARG A 85 -12.30 8.96 -0.58
N ALA A 86 -12.75 8.52 -1.75
CA ALA A 86 -14.14 8.66 -2.17
C ALA A 86 -15.11 7.97 -1.18
N HIS A 87 -14.78 6.77 -0.72
CA HIS A 87 -15.59 6.06 0.29
C HIS A 87 -15.64 6.82 1.63
N LYS A 88 -14.52 7.37 2.10
CA LYS A 88 -14.49 8.20 3.32
C LYS A 88 -15.36 9.45 3.21
N HIS A 89 -15.41 10.07 2.03
CA HIS A 89 -16.29 11.22 1.80
C HIS A 89 -17.76 10.84 1.85
N LEU A 90 -18.15 9.69 1.28
CA LEU A 90 -19.52 9.18 1.35
C LEU A 90 -19.92 8.84 2.78
N SER A 91 -19.07 8.15 3.55
CA SER A 91 -19.37 7.78 4.95
C SER A 91 -19.43 8.98 5.92
N ARG A 92 -18.87 10.15 5.57
CA ARG A 92 -19.01 11.39 6.36
C ARG A 92 -20.25 12.21 6.00
N GLY A 93 -20.99 11.82 4.96
CA GLY A 93 -22.16 12.55 4.46
C GLY A 93 -23.46 12.36 5.26
N ASP A 94 -23.52 11.38 6.16
CA ASP A 94 -24.74 11.01 6.91
C ASP A 94 -24.88 11.68 8.30
N VAL A 95 -24.19 12.81 8.53
CA VAL A 95 -24.40 13.64 9.72
C VAL A 95 -24.88 15.02 9.28
N ALA A 96 -26.17 15.11 8.95
CA ALA A 96 -26.92 16.34 8.79
C ALA A 96 -28.32 16.18 9.40
#